data_AF-T1DE65-F1
#
_entry.id   AF-T1DE65-F1
#
_cell.length_a   1.000
_cell.length_b   1.000
_cell.length_c   1.000
_cell.angle_alpha   90.00
_cell.angle_beta   90.00
_cell.angle_gamma   90.00
#
_symmetry.space_group_name_H-M   'P 1'
#
loop_
_entity.id
_entity.type
_entity.pdbx_description
1 polymer ?
#
loop_
_entity_poly.entity_id
_entity_poly.type
_entity_poly.pdbx_seq_one_letter_code
_entity_poly.pdbx_strand_id
1 'polypeptide(L)'
;MRSLTEKGEYVLLDSSAIFSRSVNISILELGHNAHEIHVPQINLMMLFSSTRTMPTFIRVLPGSIRDVSAMANTIDMAGVDKCVIIADKGFYSQDNIKKLEK
;
A
#
# COMPACT_ATOMS: atom_id res chain seq x y z
N MET A 1 10.89 -0.39 20.41
CA MET A 1 10.02 -1.01 19.38
C MET A 1 10.95 -1.74 18.42
N ARG A 2 10.75 -3.04 18.15
CA ARG A 2 11.60 -3.76 17.17
C ARG A 2 11.16 -3.32 15.78
N SER A 3 12.09 -2.85 14.96
CA SER A 3 11.81 -2.61 13.55
C SER A 3 11.50 -3.96 12.88
N LEU A 4 10.39 -4.04 12.17
CA LEU A 4 10.05 -5.22 11.36
C LEU A 4 10.74 -5.16 9.99
N THR A 5 11.32 -4.01 9.65
CA THR A 5 12.04 -3.75 8.41
C THR A 5 13.50 -3.36 8.70
N GLU A 6 14.46 -3.91 7.98
CA GLU A 6 15.89 -3.62 8.13
C GLU A 6 16.37 -2.56 7.13
N LYS A 7 17.36 -1.76 7.52
CA LYS A 7 17.97 -0.77 6.61
C LYS A 7 18.68 -1.50 5.46
N GLY A 8 18.48 -1.02 4.24
CA GLY A 8 19.09 -1.60 3.04
C GLY A 8 18.35 -2.81 2.48
N GLU A 9 17.20 -3.20 3.05
CA GLU A 9 16.47 -4.38 2.56
C GLU A 9 15.54 -4.08 1.38
N TYR A 10 15.09 -5.14 0.72
CA TYR A 10 14.04 -5.05 -0.28
C TYR A 10 12.67 -5.15 0.39
N VAL A 11 11.82 -4.16 0.14
CA VAL A 11 10.45 -4.12 0.64
C VAL A 11 9.51 -4.41 -0.50
N LEU A 12 8.72 -5.47 -0.35
CA LEU A 12 7.69 -5.83 -1.31
C LEU A 12 6.42 -5.06 -0.94
N LEU A 13 5.84 -4.37 -1.92
CA LEU A 13 4.62 -3.60 -1.76
C LEU A 13 3.53 -4.20 -2.63
N ASP A 14 2.39 -4.49 -2.01
CA ASP A 14 1.20 -4.99 -2.69
C ASP A 14 -0.08 -4.35 -2.11
N SER A 15 -1.14 -4.36 -2.88
CA SER A 15 -2.46 -3.86 -2.47
C SER A 15 -3.56 -4.87 -2.80
N SER A 16 -4.51 -5.02 -1.89
CA SER A 16 -5.69 -5.86 -2.09
C SER A 16 -6.97 -5.11 -1.75
N ALA A 17 -7.99 -5.25 -2.58
CA ALA A 17 -9.32 -4.70 -2.30
C ALA A 17 -10.16 -5.70 -1.48
N ILE A 18 -10.83 -5.20 -0.43
CA ILE A 18 -11.85 -5.96 0.30
C ILE A 18 -13.20 -5.31 0.05
N PHE A 19 -14.12 -6.08 -0.52
CA PHE A 19 -15.47 -5.64 -0.86
C PHE A 19 -16.44 -5.85 0.29
N SER A 20 -17.34 -4.89 0.49
CA SER A 20 -18.44 -5.05 1.43
C SER A 20 -19.59 -4.09 1.09
N ARG A 21 -20.81 -4.49 1.48
CA ARG A 21 -22.03 -3.65 1.41
C ARG A 21 -22.49 -3.19 2.79
N SER A 22 -21.65 -3.33 3.81
CA SER A 22 -21.97 -2.89 5.16
C SER A 22 -22.24 -1.39 5.17
N VAL A 23 -23.38 -0.99 5.74
CA VAL A 23 -23.74 0.42 5.92
C VAL A 23 -23.03 1.08 7.11
N ASN A 24 -22.38 0.27 7.97
CA ASN A 24 -21.77 0.73 9.22
C ASN A 24 -20.24 0.94 9.12
N ILE A 25 -19.64 0.80 7.94
CA ILE A 25 -18.21 1.02 7.72
C ILE A 25 -18.06 2.22 6.80
N SER A 26 -17.73 3.38 7.39
CA SER A 26 -17.72 4.67 6.69
C SER A 26 -16.66 4.81 5.59
N ILE A 27 -15.59 4.00 5.65
CA ILE A 27 -14.50 4.03 4.67
C ILE A 27 -14.75 3.14 3.44
N LEU A 28 -15.88 2.41 3.40
CA LEU A 28 -16.28 1.66 2.22
C LEU A 28 -16.74 2.64 1.14
N GLU A 29 -15.90 2.81 0.13
CA GLU A 29 -16.14 3.73 -0.98
C GLU A 29 -15.99 3.00 -2.30
N LEU A 30 -16.64 3.52 -3.34
CA LEU A 30 -16.40 3.02 -4.70
C LEU A 30 -14.96 3.35 -5.09
N GLY A 31 -14.28 2.35 -5.65
CA GLY A 31 -12.88 2.42 -5.99
C GLY A 31 -12.57 1.72 -7.29
N HIS A 32 -11.36 1.96 -7.78
CA HIS A 32 -10.84 1.22 -8.92
C HIS A 32 -10.36 -0.15 -8.45
N ASN A 33 -10.79 -1.22 -9.11
CA ASN A 33 -10.21 -2.55 -8.96
C ASN A 33 -10.05 -3.18 -10.35
N ALA A 34 -9.08 -4.08 -10.50
CA ALA A 34 -8.73 -4.70 -11.78
C ALA A 34 -9.87 -5.51 -12.41
N HIS A 35 -10.90 -5.87 -11.63
CA HIS A 35 -12.03 -6.69 -12.07
C HIS A 35 -13.27 -5.84 -12.39
N GLU A 36 -13.17 -4.51 -12.35
CA GLU A 36 -14.26 -3.55 -12.58
C GLU A 36 -15.52 -3.84 -11.74
N ILE A 37 -15.33 -4.41 -10.55
CA ILE A 37 -16.40 -4.74 -9.63
C ILE A 37 -16.91 -3.44 -9.00
N HIS A 38 -18.14 -3.07 -9.33
CA HIS A 38 -18.80 -1.87 -8.81
C HIS A 38 -19.45 -2.11 -7.44
N VAL A 39 -18.64 -2.52 -6.46
CA VAL A 39 -19.06 -2.73 -5.06
C VAL A 39 -18.15 -1.86 -4.17
N PRO A 40 -18.69 -1.20 -3.13
CA PRO A 40 -17.87 -0.45 -2.19
C PRO A 40 -16.76 -1.33 -1.60
N GLN A 41 -15.56 -0.76 -1.50
CA GLN A 41 -14.37 -1.47 -1.07
C GLN A 41 -13.53 -0.63 -0.11
N ILE A 42 -12.67 -1.32 0.62
CA ILE A 42 -11.48 -0.72 1.23
C ILE A 42 -10.25 -1.25 0.49
N ASN A 43 -9.19 -0.45 0.43
CA ASN A 43 -7.92 -0.88 -0.12
C ASN A 43 -6.97 -1.17 1.05
N LEU A 44 -6.46 -2.40 1.11
CA LEU A 44 -5.42 -2.82 2.03
C LEU A 44 -4.07 -2.69 1.34
N MET A 45 -3.24 -1.76 1.78
CA MET A 45 -1.85 -1.67 1.32
C MET A 45 -0.93 -2.34 2.32
N MET A 46 -0.04 -3.18 1.82
CA MET A 46 0.79 -4.06 2.63
C MET A 46 2.25 -3.92 2.23
N LEU A 47 3.12 -3.88 3.24
CA LEU A 47 4.56 -4.00 3.08
C LEU A 47 5.03 -5.34 3.64
N PHE A 48 5.91 -6.00 2.91
CA PHE A 48 6.54 -7.24 3.33
C PHE A 48 8.06 -7.12 3.27
N SER A 49 8.75 -7.67 4.26
CA SER A 49 10.20 -7.83 4.21
C SER A 49 10.53 -9.00 3.30
N SER A 50 11.35 -8.78 2.26
CA SER A 50 11.85 -9.85 1.41
C SER A 50 12.70 -10.86 2.19
N THR A 51 13.38 -10.37 3.23
CA THR A 51 14.37 -11.12 4.01
C THR A 51 13.68 -12.03 5.04
N ARG A 52 12.63 -11.51 5.66
CA ARG A 52 11.90 -12.18 6.76
C ARG A 52 10.63 -12.88 6.29
N THR A 53 10.26 -12.69 5.03
CA THR A 53 9.06 -13.29 4.40
C THR A 53 7.79 -13.09 5.24
N MET A 54 7.63 -11.90 5.83
CA MET A 54 6.51 -11.57 6.72
C MET A 54 6.02 -10.14 6.46
N PRO A 55 4.72 -9.85 6.72
CA PRO A 55 4.20 -8.50 6.65
C PRO A 55 4.83 -7.64 7.75
N THR A 56 5.30 -6.45 7.35
CA THR A 56 5.94 -5.49 8.25
C THR A 56 5.06 -4.28 8.52
N PHE A 57 4.14 -3.97 7.60
CA PHE A 57 3.20 -2.86 7.75
C PHE A 57 1.91 -3.13 6.96
N ILE A 58 0.77 -2.73 7.54
CA ILE A 58 -0.54 -2.78 6.88
C ILE A 58 -1.23 -1.44 7.07
N ARG A 59 -1.78 -0.90 5.98
CA ARG A 59 -2.57 0.33 5.99
C ARG A 59 -3.92 0.08 5.33
N VAL A 60 -4.98 0.48 6.02
CA VAL A 60 -6.34 0.49 5.47
C VAL A 60 -6.63 1.86 4.88
N LEU A 61 -7.14 1.88 3.65
CA LEU A 61 -7.49 3.09 2.91
C LEU A 61 -8.95 3.01 2.45
N PRO A 62 -9.65 4.15 2.35
CA PRO A 62 -10.93 4.21 1.64
C PRO A 62 -10.80 3.73 0.20
N GLY A 63 -11.83 3.05 -0.31
CA GLY A 63 -11.79 2.43 -1.64
C GLY A 63 -11.50 3.41 -2.78
N SER A 64 -11.90 4.68 -2.64
CA SER A 64 -11.67 5.73 -3.65
C SER A 64 -10.21 6.15 -3.80
N ILE A 65 -9.36 5.84 -2.80
CA ILE A 65 -7.96 6.22 -2.81
C ILE A 65 -7.18 5.27 -3.72
N ARG A 66 -6.58 5.83 -4.77
CA ARG A 66 -5.76 5.07 -5.72
C ARG A 66 -4.44 4.66 -5.08
N ASP A 67 -4.04 3.41 -5.31
CA ASP A 67 -2.83 2.81 -4.74
C ASP A 67 -1.56 3.62 -5.08
N VAL A 68 -1.42 4.04 -6.34
CA VAL A 68 -0.33 4.91 -6.79
C VAL A 68 -0.19 6.19 -5.97
N SER A 69 -1.29 6.79 -5.52
CA SER A 69 -1.27 8.05 -4.75
C SER A 69 -0.93 7.83 -3.28
N ALA A 70 -1.21 6.64 -2.75
CA ALA A 70 -1.03 6.31 -1.35
C ALA A 70 0.34 5.67 -1.05
N MET A 71 1.05 5.20 -2.07
CA MET A 71 2.32 4.48 -1.98
C MET A 71 3.36 5.23 -1.13
N ALA A 72 3.77 6.44 -1.55
CA ALA A 72 4.84 7.18 -0.88
C ALA A 72 4.50 7.48 0.59
N ASN A 73 3.29 7.95 0.85
CA ASN A 73 2.81 8.22 2.21
C ASN A 73 2.81 6.97 3.10
N THR A 74 2.61 5.78 2.53
CA THR A 74 2.61 4.52 3.28
C THR A 74 4.01 4.08 3.64
N ILE A 75 4.97 4.26 2.74
CA ILE A 75 6.39 4.03 3.02
C ILE A 75 6.86 4.97 4.14
N ASP A 76 6.51 6.25 4.05
CA ASP A 76 6.84 7.25 5.07
C ASP A 76 6.23 6.88 6.44
N MET A 77 4.94 6.50 6.46
CA MET A 77 4.25 6.08 7.68
C MET A 77 4.81 4.79 8.28
N ALA A 78 5.31 3.88 7.45
CA ALA A 78 5.96 2.66 7.91
C ALA A 78 7.35 2.90 8.51
N GLY A 79 7.90 4.11 8.37
CA GLY A 79 9.23 4.47 8.89
C GLY A 79 10.35 3.69 8.21
N VAL A 80 10.15 3.33 6.93
CA VAL A 80 11.12 2.56 6.16
C VAL A 80 12.14 3.53 5.55
N ASP A 81 13.37 3.47 6.06
CA ASP A 81 14.49 4.26 5.53
C ASP A 81 15.48 3.41 4.75
N LYS A 82 16.03 3.97 3.68
CA LYS A 82 17.09 3.37 2.84
C LYS A 82 16.76 1.94 2.39
N CYS A 83 15.66 1.77 1.66
CA CYS A 83 15.24 0.46 1.15
C CYS A 83 15.18 0.46 -0.38
N VAL A 84 15.04 -0.73 -0.97
CA VAL A 84 14.63 -0.89 -2.36
C VAL A 84 13.18 -1.37 -2.38
N ILE A 85 12.30 -0.61 -3.02
CA ILE A 85 10.87 -0.97 -3.09
C ILE A 85 10.63 -1.78 -4.37
N ILE A 86 10.03 -2.96 -4.21
CA ILE A 86 9.56 -3.82 -5.30
C ILE A 86 8.03 -3.76 -5.29
N ALA A 87 7.46 -3.21 -6.36
CA ALA A 87 6.01 -3.06 -6.52
C ALA A 87 5.63 -3.32 -7.98
N ASP A 88 4.34 -3.62 -8.21
CA ASP A 88 3.80 -3.75 -9.56
C ASP A 88 3.82 -2.40 -10.31
N LYS A 89 3.79 -2.44 -11.65
CA LYS A 89 3.70 -1.29 -12.54
C LYS A 89 2.52 -0.37 -12.22
N GLY A 90 1.42 -0.90 -11.66
CA GLY A 90 0.28 -0.11 -11.20
C GLY A 90 0.61 0.98 -10.17
N PHE A 91 1.74 0.86 -9.46
CA PHE A 91 2.22 1.84 -8.48
C PHE A 91 3.14 2.90 -9.06
N TYR A 92 3.49 2.80 -10.34
CA TYR A 92 4.39 3.74 -10.99
C TYR A 92 3.74 5.12 -11.15
N SER A 93 4.44 6.15 -10.68
CA SER A 93 4.23 7.54 -11.11
C SER A 93 5.54 8.32 -11.01
N GLN A 94 5.73 9.32 -11.86
CA GLN A 94 6.89 10.21 -11.77
C GLN A 94 6.97 10.93 -10.42
N ASP A 95 5.81 11.24 -9.82
CA ASP A 95 5.75 11.91 -8.52
C ASP A 95 6.21 10.98 -7.39
N ASN A 96 5.90 9.68 -7.45
CA ASN A 96 6.40 8.71 -6.47
C ASN A 96 7.91 8.57 -6.54
N ILE A 97 8.48 8.51 -7.75
CA ILE A 97 9.94 8.46 -7.93
C ILE A 97 10.60 9.69 -7.28
N LYS A 98 10.13 10.89 -7.61
CA LYS A 98 10.67 12.16 -7.05
C LYS A 98 10.54 12.25 -5.53
N LYS A 99 9.50 11.64 -4.95
CA LYS A 99 9.28 11.64 -3.50
C LYS A 99 10.16 10.62 -2.78
N LEU A 100 10.33 9.44 -3.36
CA LEU A 100 11.02 8.30 -2.73
C LEU A 100 12.53 8.26 -2.99
N GLU A 101 13.04 8.94 -4.01
CA GLU A 101 14.49 9.04 -4.31
C GLU A 101 15.20 10.18 -3.55
N LYS A 102 14.59 10.74 -2.50
CA LYS A 102 15.24 11.75 -1.65
C LYS A 102 16.16 11.12 -0.61
#